data_AF-A0A7K3DA13-F1
#
_entry.id   AF-A0A7K3DA13-F1
#
_cell.length_a   1.000
_cell.length_b   1.000
_cell.length_c   1.000
_cell.angle_alpha   90.00
_cell.angle_beta   90.00
_cell.angle_gamma   90.00
#
_symmetry.space_group_name_H-M   'P 1'
#
loop_
_entity.id
_entity.type
_entity.pdbx_description
1 polymer ?
#
loop_
_entity_poly.entity_id
_entity_poly.type
_entity_poly.pdbx_seq_one_letter_code
_entity_poly.pdbx_strand_id
1 'polypeptide(L)'
;MSTSQRRRAKAFEPVALDHAEAVIVDQYTRLVRLAYLTLPGRLNRHRRVLAAHSLVQRALPGFRVRHATARVPLPRTGSADGGGGGPRGTEPARTGTAYMTARVLSAALAHERRPRGWPDRLPPPRQLRPALPVVWGLRLFPRAGGTEEIALAQILSELPAPARAAFVLCRLDGLAHPEVVDLLTAADVPDPEAALRAARRVEETVGEAAGELLRSQEFDACSVQTRPTDL
;
A
#
# COMPACT_ATOMS: atom_id res chain seq x y z
N MET A 1 -47.76 -12.99 -3.44
CA MET A 1 -46.69 -12.31 -4.20
C MET A 1 -45.49 -11.84 -3.35
N SER A 2 -45.25 -12.40 -2.14
CA SER A 2 -44.23 -11.86 -1.19
C SER A 2 -42.92 -12.69 -1.10
N THR A 3 -42.90 -13.91 -1.65
CA THR A 3 -41.75 -14.83 -1.56
C THR A 3 -40.63 -14.52 -2.55
N SER A 4 -40.97 -13.99 -3.73
CA SER A 4 -40.01 -13.64 -4.79
C SER A 4 -39.11 -12.47 -4.39
N GLN A 5 -39.68 -11.47 -3.72
CA GLN A 5 -38.97 -10.27 -3.28
C GLN A 5 -37.97 -10.58 -2.15
N ARG A 6 -38.33 -11.50 -1.24
CA ARG A 6 -37.45 -11.97 -0.15
C ARG A 6 -36.30 -12.85 -0.64
N ARG A 7 -36.54 -13.70 -1.65
CA ARG A 7 -35.48 -14.49 -2.32
C ARG A 7 -34.52 -13.59 -3.10
N ARG A 8 -35.04 -12.56 -3.76
CA ARG A 8 -34.23 -11.58 -4.50
C ARG A 8 -33.35 -10.78 -3.53
N ALA A 9 -33.90 -10.22 -2.45
CA ALA A 9 -33.11 -9.52 -1.43
C ALA A 9 -31.98 -10.40 -0.83
N LYS A 10 -32.26 -11.67 -0.53
CA LYS A 10 -31.27 -12.63 -0.04
C LYS A 10 -30.22 -13.04 -1.09
N ALA A 11 -30.48 -12.89 -2.39
CA ALA A 11 -29.49 -13.14 -3.43
C ALA A 11 -28.61 -11.90 -3.72
N PHE A 12 -29.14 -10.70 -3.50
CA PHE A 12 -28.39 -9.44 -3.63
C PHE A 12 -27.41 -9.23 -2.46
N GLU A 13 -27.70 -9.74 -1.27
CA GLU A 13 -26.87 -9.59 -0.07
C GLU A 13 -25.52 -10.35 -0.14
N PRO A 14 -25.45 -11.63 -0.59
CA PRO A 14 -24.20 -12.33 -0.87
C PRO A 14 -23.39 -11.65 -1.98
N VAL A 15 -24.02 -11.26 -3.09
CA VAL A 15 -23.32 -10.60 -4.21
C VAL A 15 -22.74 -9.24 -3.79
N ALA A 16 -23.46 -8.49 -2.95
CA ALA A 16 -22.97 -7.24 -2.40
C ALA A 16 -21.81 -7.44 -1.40
N LEU A 17 -21.86 -8.52 -0.61
CA LEU A 17 -20.78 -8.89 0.31
C LEU A 17 -19.53 -9.32 -0.46
N ASP A 18 -19.67 -10.20 -1.45
CA ASP A 18 -18.58 -10.66 -2.32
C ASP A 18 -17.92 -9.47 -3.05
N HIS A 19 -18.74 -8.52 -3.53
CA HIS A 19 -18.23 -7.31 -4.17
C HIS A 19 -17.49 -6.40 -3.18
N ALA A 20 -18.02 -6.21 -1.97
CA ALA A 20 -17.35 -5.43 -0.93
C ALA A 20 -16.03 -6.07 -0.49
N GLU A 21 -15.99 -7.40 -0.38
CA GLU A 21 -14.78 -8.15 -0.08
C GLU A 21 -13.74 -8.00 -1.18
N ALA A 22 -14.13 -8.15 -2.45
CA ALA A 22 -13.25 -7.95 -3.59
C ALA A 22 -12.62 -6.56 -3.61
N VAL A 23 -13.42 -5.51 -3.37
CA VAL A 23 -12.92 -4.12 -3.28
C VAL A 23 -11.90 -3.96 -2.14
N ILE A 24 -12.13 -4.61 -0.99
CA ILE A 24 -11.18 -4.57 0.14
C ILE A 24 -9.88 -5.30 -0.20
N VAL A 25 -9.96 -6.48 -0.84
CA VAL A 25 -8.79 -7.28 -1.24
C VAL A 25 -7.96 -6.54 -2.28
N ASP A 26 -8.61 -5.96 -3.30
CA ASP A 26 -7.94 -5.17 -4.33
C ASP A 26 -7.26 -3.94 -3.73
N GLN A 27 -7.96 -3.22 -2.84
CA GLN A 27 -7.41 -2.07 -2.15
C GLN A 27 -6.22 -2.44 -1.26
N TYR A 28 -6.29 -3.57 -0.55
CA TYR A 28 -5.18 -4.07 0.26
C TYR A 28 -3.98 -4.41 -0.62
N THR A 29 -4.18 -5.14 -1.71
CA THR A 29 -3.13 -5.56 -2.65
C THR A 29 -2.46 -4.35 -3.29
N ARG A 30 -3.25 -3.36 -3.72
CA ARG A 30 -2.76 -2.08 -4.24
C ARG A 30 -1.89 -1.34 -3.22
N LEU A 31 -2.36 -1.20 -1.98
CA LEU A 31 -1.60 -0.51 -0.92
C LEU A 31 -0.32 -1.26 -0.54
N VAL A 32 -0.34 -2.60 -0.52
CA VAL A 32 0.84 -3.43 -0.22
C VAL A 32 1.87 -3.30 -1.35
N ARG A 33 1.43 -3.33 -2.61
CA ARG A 33 2.31 -3.11 -3.78
C ARG A 33 2.94 -1.72 -3.75
N LEU A 34 2.16 -0.67 -3.49
CA LEU A 34 2.67 0.69 -3.29
C LEU A 34 3.73 0.72 -2.19
N ALA A 35 3.45 0.17 -1.02
CA ALA A 35 4.40 0.14 0.10
C ALA A 35 5.69 -0.62 -0.26
N TYR A 36 5.57 -1.80 -0.89
CA TYR A 36 6.70 -2.64 -1.30
C TYR A 36 7.64 -1.91 -2.26
N LEU A 37 7.09 -1.24 -3.27
CA LEU A 37 7.85 -0.49 -4.28
C LEU A 37 8.46 0.81 -3.72
N THR A 38 7.82 1.41 -2.72
CA THR A 38 8.32 2.65 -2.10
C THR A 38 9.42 2.39 -1.07
N LEU A 39 9.41 1.21 -0.43
CA LEU A 39 10.40 0.82 0.56
C LEU A 39 11.84 0.76 -0.02
N PRO A 40 12.87 0.95 0.82
CA PRO A 40 14.26 0.95 0.37
C PRO A 40 14.66 -0.33 -0.38
N GLY A 41 15.27 -0.18 -1.56
CA GLY A 41 15.79 -1.31 -2.35
C GLY A 41 16.86 -2.15 -1.63
N ARG A 42 17.58 -1.55 -0.69
CA ARG A 42 18.56 -2.21 0.20
C ARG A 42 17.94 -3.20 1.20
N LEU A 43 16.63 -3.14 1.45
CA LEU A 43 15.97 -4.18 2.24
C LEU A 43 15.93 -5.47 1.42
N ASN A 44 16.38 -6.58 2.02
CA ASN A 44 16.19 -7.87 1.37
C ASN A 44 14.70 -8.11 1.05
N ARG A 45 14.42 -8.88 -0.01
CA ARG A 45 13.05 -9.06 -0.54
C ARG A 45 12.06 -9.48 0.55
N HIS A 46 12.43 -10.44 1.38
CA HIS A 46 11.62 -10.93 2.49
C HIS A 46 11.26 -9.85 3.53
N ARG A 47 12.25 -9.09 4.03
CA ARG A 47 12.00 -7.98 4.97
C ARG A 47 11.13 -6.90 4.35
N ARG A 48 11.29 -6.65 3.04
CA ARG A 48 10.48 -5.66 2.31
C ARG A 48 9.03 -6.09 2.20
N VAL A 49 8.76 -7.38 1.94
CA VAL A 49 7.41 -7.97 1.98
C VAL A 49 6.78 -7.81 3.36
N LEU A 50 7.47 -8.26 4.42
CA LEU A 50 6.95 -8.15 5.79
C LEU A 50 6.70 -6.70 6.21
N ALA A 51 7.63 -5.80 5.87
CA ALA A 51 7.48 -4.38 6.14
C ALA A 51 6.27 -3.79 5.40
N ALA A 52 6.10 -4.09 4.11
CA ALA A 52 4.96 -3.62 3.31
C ALA A 52 3.62 -4.05 3.94
N HIS A 53 3.46 -5.33 4.28
CA HIS A 53 2.25 -5.82 4.95
C HIS A 53 2.02 -5.14 6.30
N SER A 54 3.06 -5.03 7.13
CA SER A 54 2.93 -4.40 8.45
C SER A 54 2.50 -2.93 8.35
N LEU A 55 2.98 -2.21 7.35
CA LEU A 55 2.65 -0.80 7.13
C LEU A 55 1.18 -0.65 6.77
N VAL A 56 0.70 -1.46 5.83
CA VAL A 56 -0.71 -1.44 5.41
C VAL A 56 -1.62 -1.89 6.53
N GLN A 57 -1.30 -2.97 7.22
CA GLN A 57 -2.07 -3.46 8.38
C GLN A 57 -2.20 -2.38 9.47
N ARG A 58 -1.12 -1.66 9.79
CA ARG A 58 -1.15 -0.58 10.79
C ARG A 58 -1.87 0.68 10.30
N ALA A 59 -1.95 0.90 8.99
CA ALA A 59 -2.71 1.99 8.41
C ALA A 59 -4.22 1.72 8.46
N LEU A 60 -4.64 0.46 8.34
CA LEU A 60 -6.04 0.06 8.39
C LEU A 60 -6.64 0.19 9.81
N PRO A 61 -7.85 0.76 9.95
CA PRO A 61 -8.49 1.00 11.25
C PRO A 61 -8.79 -0.30 12.03
N GLY A 62 -9.06 -1.41 11.34
CA GLY A 62 -9.41 -2.70 11.96
C GLY A 62 -8.29 -3.38 12.75
N PHE A 63 -7.02 -3.12 12.42
CA PHE A 63 -5.88 -3.76 13.10
C PHE A 63 -5.65 -3.18 14.51
N ARG A 64 -5.95 -1.87 14.69
CA ARG A 64 -5.86 -1.23 16.01
C ARG A 64 -7.01 -1.65 16.93
N VAL A 65 -8.22 -1.84 16.40
CA VAL A 65 -9.35 -2.34 17.20
C VAL A 65 -9.06 -3.75 17.71
N ARG A 66 -8.52 -4.66 16.88
CA ARG A 66 -8.18 -6.04 17.29
C ARG A 66 -7.08 -6.14 18.35
N HIS A 67 -6.10 -5.22 18.34
CA HIS A 67 -5.06 -5.16 19.39
C HIS A 67 -5.51 -4.39 20.65
N ALA A 68 -6.42 -3.42 20.51
CA ALA A 68 -7.02 -2.72 21.65
C ALA A 68 -8.04 -3.61 22.39
N THR A 69 -8.70 -4.55 21.70
CA THR A 69 -9.68 -5.47 22.31
C THR A 69 -9.07 -6.55 23.22
N ALA A 70 -7.76 -6.48 23.53
CA ALA A 70 -7.22 -7.24 24.65
C ALA A 70 -7.68 -6.70 26.01
N ARG A 71 -8.15 -5.44 26.14
CA ARG A 71 -8.82 -4.95 27.36
C ARG A 71 -9.82 -3.83 27.02
N VAL A 72 -11.08 -4.05 27.44
CA VAL A 72 -12.21 -3.11 27.57
C VAL A 72 -13.13 -2.94 26.33
N PRO A 73 -14.44 -3.26 26.44
CA PRO A 73 -15.45 -2.91 25.44
C PRO A 73 -15.74 -1.40 25.44
N LEU A 74 -15.76 -0.77 24.27
CA LEU A 74 -16.23 0.61 24.10
C LEU A 74 -17.76 0.67 23.93
N PRO A 75 -18.45 1.70 24.45
CA PRO A 75 -19.90 1.87 24.31
C PRO A 75 -20.29 2.22 22.86
N ARG A 76 -21.40 1.64 22.38
CA ARG A 76 -22.03 2.03 21.11
C ARG A 76 -22.72 3.37 21.28
N THR A 77 -22.24 4.41 20.60
CA THR A 77 -23.02 5.63 20.39
C THR A 77 -23.98 5.39 19.23
N GLY A 78 -25.29 5.48 19.51
CA GLY A 78 -26.34 5.38 18.52
C GLY A 78 -26.28 6.52 17.49
N SER A 79 -26.76 6.24 16.29
CA SER A 79 -27.15 7.27 15.34
C SER A 79 -28.50 6.86 14.77
N ALA A 80 -29.52 7.61 15.21
CA ALA A 80 -30.84 7.61 14.61
C ALA A 80 -30.85 8.58 13.42
N ASP A 81 -31.47 8.11 12.35
CA ASP A 81 -32.08 8.75 11.18
C ASP A 81 -31.93 10.26 10.90
N GLY A 82 -31.75 10.57 9.60
CA GLY A 82 -32.09 11.89 9.05
C GLY A 82 -31.58 12.21 7.63
N GLY A 83 -32.17 11.57 6.61
CA GLY A 83 -32.51 12.12 5.27
C GLY A 83 -31.52 12.97 4.43
N GLY A 84 -31.27 12.52 3.19
CA GLY A 84 -30.76 13.38 2.12
C GLY A 84 -30.26 12.61 0.89
N GLY A 85 -31.15 12.32 -0.05
CA GLY A 85 -30.87 11.58 -1.28
C GLY A 85 -29.96 12.31 -2.27
N GLY A 86 -28.98 11.56 -2.80
CA GLY A 86 -28.14 11.90 -3.94
C GLY A 86 -27.02 10.86 -4.07
N PRO A 87 -26.48 10.56 -5.27
CA PRO A 87 -25.38 9.61 -5.43
C PRO A 87 -24.06 10.25 -4.93
N ARG A 88 -23.93 10.36 -3.60
CA ARG A 88 -22.74 10.87 -2.88
C ARG A 88 -21.95 9.76 -2.18
N GLY A 89 -22.10 8.51 -2.62
CA GLY A 89 -21.34 7.37 -2.07
C GLY A 89 -19.87 7.34 -2.47
N THR A 90 -19.48 8.07 -3.52
CA THR A 90 -18.13 7.97 -4.11
C THR A 90 -17.11 8.91 -3.46
N GLU A 91 -17.49 10.12 -3.06
CA GLU A 91 -16.56 11.10 -2.46
C GLU A 91 -16.00 10.72 -1.07
N PRO A 92 -16.80 10.23 -0.10
CA PRO A 92 -16.24 9.80 1.19
C PRO A 92 -15.35 8.57 1.03
N ALA A 93 -15.67 7.66 0.10
CA ALA A 93 -14.84 6.50 -0.22
C ALA A 93 -13.50 6.92 -0.87
N ARG A 94 -13.52 7.84 -1.84
CA ARG A 94 -12.30 8.41 -2.46
C ARG A 94 -11.44 9.14 -1.44
N THR A 95 -12.05 9.93 -0.56
CA THR A 95 -11.34 10.65 0.52
C THR A 95 -10.69 9.67 1.50
N GLY A 96 -11.40 8.60 1.88
CA GLY A 96 -10.86 7.53 2.71
C GLY A 96 -9.68 6.82 2.04
N THR A 97 -9.79 6.50 0.75
CA THR A 97 -8.73 5.89 -0.06
C THR A 97 -7.49 6.77 -0.18
N ALA A 98 -7.66 8.07 -0.45
CA ALA A 98 -6.57 9.03 -0.51
C ALA A 98 -5.87 9.17 0.85
N TYR A 99 -6.64 9.25 1.94
CA TYR A 99 -6.10 9.29 3.30
C TYR A 99 -5.31 8.02 3.65
N MET A 100 -5.82 6.82 3.32
CA MET A 100 -5.09 5.57 3.54
C MET A 100 -3.81 5.51 2.71
N THR A 101 -3.87 5.93 1.45
CA THR A 101 -2.72 6.00 0.54
C THR A 101 -1.64 6.92 1.11
N ALA A 102 -1.99 8.16 1.48
CA ALA A 102 -1.08 9.11 2.12
C ALA A 102 -0.48 8.52 3.41
N ARG A 103 -1.30 7.91 4.28
CA ARG A 103 -0.82 7.31 5.55
C ARG A 103 0.19 6.18 5.34
N VAL A 104 -0.08 5.27 4.38
CA VAL A 104 0.85 4.19 4.01
C VAL A 104 2.13 4.80 3.43
N LEU A 105 1.99 5.81 2.57
CA LEU A 105 3.11 6.49 1.94
C LEU A 105 4.02 7.18 2.96
N SER A 106 3.46 7.97 3.90
CA SER A 106 4.23 8.59 4.99
C SER A 106 5.00 7.54 5.79
N ALA A 107 4.37 6.40 6.07
CA ALA A 107 4.99 5.35 6.87
C ALA A 107 6.09 4.59 6.10
N ALA A 108 5.92 4.38 4.80
CA ALA A 108 6.94 3.83 3.91
C ALA A 108 8.14 4.77 3.77
N LEU A 109 7.90 6.05 3.45
CA LEU A 109 8.95 7.07 3.33
C LEU A 109 9.75 7.25 4.62
N ALA A 110 9.11 7.10 5.79
CA ALA A 110 9.79 7.16 7.07
C ALA A 110 10.80 6.01 7.31
N HIS A 111 10.84 4.97 6.47
CA HIS A 111 11.90 3.94 6.52
C HIS A 111 13.25 4.43 6.00
N GLU A 112 13.30 5.54 5.27
CA GLU A 112 14.56 6.18 4.84
C GLU A 112 14.89 7.44 5.64
N ARG A 113 13.92 8.03 6.34
CA ARG A 113 14.15 9.22 7.17
C ARG A 113 15.09 8.90 8.33
N ARG A 114 16.14 9.69 8.46
CA ARG A 114 17.06 9.70 9.61
C ARG A 114 16.73 10.92 10.47
N PRO A 115 16.46 10.75 11.78
CA PRO A 115 16.39 11.88 12.70
C PRO A 115 17.71 12.67 12.69
N ARG A 116 17.65 13.97 13.00
CA ARG A 116 18.86 14.79 13.16
C ARG A 116 19.76 14.17 14.23
N GLY A 117 21.05 14.00 13.93
CA GLY A 117 22.02 13.38 14.83
C GLY A 117 22.02 11.84 14.85
N TRP A 118 21.23 11.16 14.01
CA TRP A 118 21.28 9.71 13.90
C TRP A 118 22.57 9.25 13.18
N PRO A 119 23.34 8.28 13.72
CA PRO A 119 24.59 7.84 13.10
C PRO A 119 24.40 7.31 11.68
N ASP A 120 25.21 7.77 10.73
CA ASP A 120 25.10 7.38 9.32
C ASP A 120 25.33 5.88 9.08
N ARG A 121 26.19 5.28 9.91
CA ARG A 121 26.54 3.85 9.87
C ARG A 121 25.40 2.94 10.32
N LEU A 122 24.44 3.46 11.10
CA LEU A 122 23.29 2.68 11.56
C LEU A 122 22.13 2.78 10.55
N PRO A 123 21.34 1.70 10.37
CA PRO A 123 20.11 1.79 9.59
C PRO A 123 19.13 2.77 10.27
N PRO A 124 18.22 3.40 9.50
CA PRO A 124 17.16 4.24 10.06
C PRO A 124 16.38 3.53 11.17
N PRO A 125 15.93 4.24 12.22
CA PRO A 125 15.36 3.64 13.43
C PRO A 125 14.09 2.81 13.14
N ARG A 126 13.34 3.16 12.10
CA ARG A 126 12.14 2.39 11.71
C ARG A 126 12.46 1.01 11.14
N GLN A 127 13.63 0.83 10.53
CA GLN A 127 14.08 -0.47 10.03
C GLN A 127 14.50 -1.42 11.15
N LEU A 128 14.73 -0.89 12.37
CA LEU A 128 15.07 -1.68 13.55
C LEU A 128 13.82 -2.20 14.29
N ARG A 129 12.63 -1.72 13.95
CA ARG A 129 11.39 -2.18 14.59
C ARG A 129 10.92 -3.49 13.93
N PRO A 130 10.57 -4.51 14.72
CA PRO A 130 10.01 -5.74 14.16
C PRO A 130 8.69 -5.43 13.44
N ALA A 131 8.57 -5.90 12.20
CA ALA A 131 7.43 -5.61 11.32
C ALA A 131 6.22 -6.50 11.61
N LEU A 132 6.45 -7.79 11.87
CA LEU A 132 5.44 -8.84 12.10
C LEU A 132 5.99 -9.91 13.06
N PRO A 133 5.15 -10.76 13.68
CA PRO A 133 5.64 -11.93 14.41
C PRO A 133 6.52 -12.78 13.50
N VAL A 134 7.74 -13.07 13.97
CA VAL A 134 8.75 -13.78 13.19
C VAL A 134 8.51 -15.28 13.36
N VAL A 135 8.20 -15.98 12.27
CA VAL A 135 8.19 -17.44 12.22
C VAL A 135 9.58 -17.88 11.80
N TRP A 136 10.24 -18.70 12.61
CA TRP A 136 11.53 -19.29 12.24
C TRP A 136 11.35 -20.25 11.05
N GLY A 137 12.30 -20.28 10.12
CA GLY A 137 12.26 -21.12 8.91
C GLY A 137 11.55 -20.46 7.72
N LEU A 138 10.40 -19.79 7.95
CA LEU A 138 9.56 -19.27 6.87
C LEU A 138 10.16 -18.06 6.14
N ARG A 139 10.51 -18.23 4.86
CA ARG A 139 10.90 -17.12 3.98
C ARG A 139 9.92 -16.94 2.83
N LEU A 140 9.44 -15.70 2.71
CA LEU A 140 8.49 -15.27 1.69
C LEU A 140 9.20 -14.42 0.65
N PHE A 141 9.09 -14.79 -0.62
CA PHE A 141 9.61 -14.03 -1.75
C PHE A 141 8.50 -13.78 -2.76
N PRO A 142 8.38 -12.56 -3.34
CA PRO A 142 7.59 -12.38 -4.55
C PRO A 142 8.10 -13.30 -5.66
N ARG A 143 7.28 -13.58 -6.68
CA ARG A 143 7.74 -14.34 -7.84
C ARG A 143 8.99 -13.69 -8.45
N ALA A 144 9.92 -14.49 -8.92
CA ALA A 144 11.03 -13.96 -9.72
C ALA A 144 10.45 -13.44 -11.06
N GLY A 145 10.76 -12.20 -11.41
CA GLY A 145 10.46 -11.68 -12.75
C GLY A 145 11.63 -11.90 -13.70
N GLY A 146 11.42 -11.48 -14.94
CA GLY A 146 12.39 -11.57 -16.02
C GLY A 146 13.45 -10.47 -15.94
N THR A 147 14.23 -10.35 -17.02
CA THR A 147 15.32 -9.36 -17.11
C THR A 147 14.83 -7.92 -17.04
N GLU A 148 13.64 -7.64 -17.59
CA GLU A 148 13.05 -6.30 -17.61
C GLU A 148 12.59 -5.85 -16.23
N GLU A 149 11.96 -6.73 -15.47
CA GLU A 149 11.57 -6.45 -14.08
C GLU A 149 12.80 -6.28 -13.17
N ILE A 150 13.86 -7.07 -13.39
CA ILE A 150 15.14 -6.90 -12.68
C ILE A 150 15.76 -5.53 -13.00
N ALA A 151 15.78 -5.14 -14.27
CA ALA A 151 16.31 -3.84 -14.69
C ALA A 151 15.50 -2.68 -14.08
N LEU A 152 14.16 -2.77 -14.10
CA LEU A 152 13.29 -1.79 -13.45
C LEU A 152 13.54 -1.73 -11.93
N ALA A 153 13.67 -2.88 -11.27
CA ALA A 153 13.95 -2.94 -9.84
C ALA A 153 15.30 -2.29 -9.49
N GLN A 154 16.32 -2.44 -10.35
CA GLN A 154 17.62 -1.78 -10.21
C GLN A 154 17.50 -0.27 -10.36
N ILE A 155 16.86 0.23 -11.43
CA ILE A 155 16.65 1.67 -11.65
C ILE A 155 15.89 2.29 -10.47
N LEU A 156 14.80 1.64 -10.02
CA LEU A 156 14.05 2.11 -8.86
C LEU A 156 14.93 2.14 -7.60
N SER A 157 15.81 1.16 -7.39
CA SER A 157 16.66 1.10 -6.20
C SER A 157 17.64 2.27 -6.07
N GLU A 158 18.01 2.90 -7.19
CA GLU A 158 18.88 4.08 -7.23
C GLU A 158 18.14 5.39 -6.94
N LEU A 159 16.82 5.41 -7.10
CA LEU A 159 16.01 6.58 -6.82
C LEU A 159 15.85 6.85 -5.33
N PRO A 160 15.81 8.13 -4.90
CA PRO A 160 15.33 8.49 -3.57
C PRO A 160 13.90 7.99 -3.32
N ALA A 161 13.55 7.66 -2.07
CA ALA A 161 12.20 7.17 -1.74
C ALA A 161 11.04 8.05 -2.24
N PRO A 162 11.08 9.39 -2.16
CA PRO A 162 10.02 10.23 -2.72
C PRO A 162 9.88 10.10 -4.24
N ALA A 163 10.98 9.93 -4.97
CA ALA A 163 10.95 9.76 -6.42
C ALA A 163 10.39 8.39 -6.82
N ARG A 164 10.74 7.31 -6.08
CA ARG A 164 10.09 6.00 -6.24
C ARG A 164 8.58 6.10 -5.99
N ALA A 165 8.17 6.76 -4.91
CA ALA A 165 6.78 7.01 -4.58
C ALA A 165 6.04 7.69 -5.75
N ALA A 166 6.59 8.80 -6.24
CA ALA A 166 6.02 9.55 -7.35
C ALA A 166 5.88 8.68 -8.61
N PHE A 167 6.92 7.93 -8.96
CA PHE A 167 6.91 7.03 -10.12
C PHE A 167 5.81 5.97 -10.01
N VAL A 168 5.67 5.33 -8.85
CA VAL A 168 4.64 4.31 -8.61
C VAL A 168 3.25 4.93 -8.68
N LEU A 169 3.01 6.08 -8.02
CA LEU A 169 1.71 6.76 -8.08
C LEU A 169 1.31 7.17 -9.51
N CYS A 170 2.28 7.60 -10.33
CA CYS A 170 2.00 7.92 -11.73
C CYS A 170 1.69 6.65 -12.56
N ARG A 171 2.55 5.63 -12.50
CA ARG A 171 2.47 4.48 -13.43
C ARG A 171 1.57 3.35 -12.97
N LEU A 172 1.58 3.03 -11.68
CA LEU A 172 0.74 1.98 -11.11
C LEU A 172 -0.69 2.47 -10.93
N ASP A 173 -0.85 3.66 -10.35
CA ASP A 173 -2.15 4.21 -9.96
C ASP A 173 -2.76 5.15 -11.01
N GLY A 174 -1.99 5.56 -12.04
CA GLY A 174 -2.49 6.42 -13.11
C GLY A 174 -2.85 7.83 -12.64
N LEU A 175 -2.31 8.28 -11.51
CA LEU A 175 -2.67 9.57 -10.91
C LEU A 175 -2.08 10.73 -11.72
N ALA A 176 -2.86 11.79 -11.87
CA ALA A 176 -2.41 13.00 -12.53
C ALA A 176 -1.40 13.76 -11.66
N HIS A 177 -0.59 14.61 -12.30
CA HIS A 177 0.40 15.46 -11.62
C HIS A 177 -0.09 16.12 -10.32
N PRO A 178 -1.23 16.86 -10.30
CA PRO A 178 -1.70 17.51 -9.07
C PRO A 178 -2.03 16.51 -7.95
N GLU A 179 -2.63 15.36 -8.28
CA GLU A 179 -3.00 14.35 -7.29
C GLU A 179 -1.76 13.71 -6.64
N VAL A 180 -0.68 13.53 -7.41
CA VAL A 180 0.58 13.02 -6.88
C VAL A 180 1.25 14.06 -5.98
N VAL A 181 1.24 15.35 -6.36
CA VAL A 181 1.74 16.44 -5.51
C VAL A 181 0.97 16.48 -4.18
N ASP A 182 -0.35 16.39 -4.21
CA ASP A 182 -1.19 16.41 -3.02
C ASP A 182 -0.88 15.24 -2.08
N LEU A 183 -0.75 14.02 -2.62
CA LEU A 183 -0.40 12.84 -1.83
C LEU A 183 1.01 12.90 -1.22
N LEU A 184 1.99 13.38 -1.99
CA LEU A 184 3.37 13.54 -1.50
C LEU A 184 3.45 14.65 -0.43
N THR A 185 2.71 15.74 -0.62
CA THR A 185 2.60 16.83 0.37
C THR A 185 1.94 16.32 1.65
N ALA A 186 0.83 15.59 1.55
CA ALA A 186 0.16 14.93 2.68
C ALA A 186 1.07 13.89 3.37
N ALA A 187 2.09 13.39 2.66
CA ALA A 187 3.09 12.49 3.20
C ALA A 187 4.33 13.18 3.81
N ASP A 188 4.30 14.51 3.97
CA ASP A 188 5.40 15.36 4.46
C ASP A 188 6.67 15.27 3.58
N VAL A 189 6.52 15.15 2.27
CA VAL A 189 7.65 15.24 1.33
C VAL A 189 8.05 16.72 1.19
N PRO A 190 9.32 17.10 1.45
CA PRO A 190 9.72 18.51 1.43
C PRO A 190 9.65 19.17 0.04
N ASP A 191 9.96 18.42 -1.01
CA ASP A 191 9.90 18.89 -2.41
C ASP A 191 9.22 17.83 -3.29
N PRO A 192 7.86 17.81 -3.34
CA PRO A 192 7.09 16.90 -4.17
C PRO A 192 7.40 17.05 -5.67
N GLU A 193 7.68 18.27 -6.11
CA GLU A 193 7.95 18.60 -7.50
C GLU A 193 9.31 18.05 -7.96
N ALA A 194 10.34 18.10 -7.13
CA ALA A 194 11.62 17.43 -7.42
C ALA A 194 11.47 15.90 -7.51
N ALA A 195 10.64 15.31 -6.64
CA ALA A 195 10.36 13.88 -6.69
C ALA A 195 9.67 13.48 -8.00
N LEU A 196 8.69 14.27 -8.45
CA LEU A 196 8.02 14.08 -9.74
C LEU A 196 8.95 14.26 -10.93
N ARG A 197 9.81 15.29 -10.92
CA ARG A 197 10.83 15.47 -11.97
C ARG A 197 11.78 14.28 -12.06
N ALA A 198 12.23 13.75 -10.92
CA ALA A 198 13.08 12.56 -10.89
C ALA A 198 12.35 11.32 -11.41
N ALA A 199 11.07 11.14 -11.08
CA ALA A 199 10.24 10.06 -11.60
C ALA A 199 10.06 10.13 -13.12
N ARG A 200 9.82 11.33 -13.68
CA ARG A 200 9.68 11.52 -15.14
C ARG A 200 10.94 11.14 -15.91
N ARG A 201 12.14 11.45 -15.40
CA ARG A 201 13.40 11.02 -16.05
C ARG A 201 13.53 9.50 -16.15
N VAL A 202 13.02 8.78 -15.15
CA VAL A 202 12.97 7.31 -15.19
C VAL A 202 11.94 6.83 -16.21
N GLU A 203 10.79 7.47 -16.28
CA GLU A 203 9.77 7.17 -17.30
C GLU A 203 10.32 7.37 -18.72
N GLU A 204 11.08 8.43 -18.96
CA GLU A 204 11.77 8.66 -20.24
C GLU A 204 12.78 7.53 -20.59
N THR A 205 13.35 6.86 -19.58
CA THR A 205 14.33 5.78 -19.77
C THR A 205 13.67 4.41 -19.97
N VAL A 206 12.60 4.12 -19.21
CA VAL A 206 11.93 2.80 -19.21
C VAL A 206 10.79 2.74 -20.23
N GLY A 207 10.19 3.88 -20.57
CA GLY A 207 9.06 3.98 -21.50
C GLY A 207 7.73 3.48 -20.93
N GLU A 208 6.73 3.36 -21.80
CA GLU A 208 5.35 3.04 -21.42
C GLU A 208 5.19 1.66 -20.75
N ALA A 209 6.07 0.71 -21.08
CA ALA A 209 6.10 -0.64 -20.51
C ALA A 209 6.30 -0.65 -18.99
N ALA A 210 6.83 0.43 -18.40
CA ALA A 210 6.99 0.58 -16.96
C ALA A 210 5.71 0.26 -16.17
N GLY A 211 4.55 0.68 -16.68
CA GLY A 211 3.27 0.44 -16.01
C GLY A 211 2.89 -1.03 -15.96
N GLU A 212 3.18 -1.79 -17.03
CA GLU A 212 2.90 -3.22 -17.10
C GLU A 212 3.88 -4.00 -16.22
N LEU A 213 5.16 -3.65 -16.28
CA LEU A 213 6.20 -4.23 -15.43
C LEU A 213 5.86 -4.04 -13.94
N LEU A 214 5.45 -2.85 -13.50
CA LEU A 214 5.01 -2.61 -12.11
C LEU A 214 3.79 -3.44 -11.69
N ARG A 215 2.97 -3.91 -12.66
CA ARG A 215 1.81 -4.77 -12.39
C ARG A 215 2.15 -6.26 -12.37
N SER A 216 3.38 -6.63 -12.72
CA SER A 216 3.84 -8.01 -12.75
C SER A 216 3.84 -8.66 -11.36
N GLN A 217 3.90 -9.99 -11.34
CA GLN A 217 3.94 -10.76 -10.09
C GLN A 217 5.25 -10.57 -9.31
N GLU A 218 6.31 -10.01 -9.92
CA GLU A 218 7.55 -9.71 -9.18
C GLU A 218 7.36 -8.60 -8.15
N PHE A 219 6.49 -7.63 -8.45
CA PHE A 219 6.20 -6.52 -7.55
C PHE A 219 4.94 -6.76 -6.72
N ASP A 220 4.29 -7.92 -6.88
CA ASP A 220 3.14 -8.32 -6.08
C ASP A 220 3.58 -8.99 -4.77
N ALA A 221 3.72 -8.19 -3.72
CA ALA A 221 4.05 -8.71 -2.40
C ALA A 221 2.91 -9.53 -1.74
N CYS A 222 1.68 -9.54 -2.28
CA CYS A 222 0.63 -10.46 -1.83
C CYS A 222 0.77 -11.86 -2.43
N SER A 223 1.45 -12.00 -3.58
CA SER A 223 1.71 -13.28 -4.23
C SER A 223 3.12 -13.78 -3.89
N VAL A 224 3.22 -14.53 -2.79
CA VAL A 224 4.50 -15.00 -2.25
C VAL A 224 4.71 -16.49 -2.47
N GLN A 225 5.96 -16.86 -2.73
CA GLN A 225 6.42 -18.24 -2.83
C GLN A 225 7.37 -18.55 -1.66
N THR A 226 7.31 -19.80 -1.21
CA THR A 226 8.29 -20.43 -0.32
C THR A 226 9.05 -21.49 -1.12
N ARG A 227 10.35 -21.66 -0.86
CA ARG A 227 11.14 -22.78 -1.42
C ARG A 227 11.27 -23.91 -0.40
N PRO A 228 11.63 -25.13 -0.81
CA PRO A 228 11.81 -26.26 0.12
C PRO A 228 12.80 -26.01 1.27
N THR A 229 13.75 -25.09 1.09
CA THR A 229 14.72 -24.68 2.13
C THR A 229 14.22 -23.53 3.02
N ASP A 230 13.01 -23.04 2.76
CA ASP A 230 12.37 -21.89 3.42
C ASP A 230 11.25 -22.35 4.38
N LEU A 231 11.32 -23.59 4.87
CA LEU A 231 10.43 -24.20 5.88
C LEU A 231 11.24 -24.70 7.07
#